data_AF-A0A9W6V0E7-F1
#
_entry.id   AF-A0A9W6V0E7-F1
#
_cell.length_a   1.000
_cell.length_b   1.000
_cell.length_c   1.000
_cell.angle_alpha   90.00
_cell.angle_beta   90.00
_cell.angle_gamma   90.00
#
_symmetry.space_group_name_H-M   'P 1'
#
loop_
_entity.id
_entity.type
_entity.pdbx_description
1 polymer ?
#
loop_
_entity_poly.entity_id
_entity_poly.type
_entity_poly.pdbx_seq_one_letter_code
_entity_poly.pdbx_strand_id
1 'polypeptide(L)' 'MQISTRASDLRTAIERASGAQADVRFAVGSTRISIPSPPDDAPTWSELLKALRTADRWGSVTADGRTVIWAQIEEES' A
#
# COMPACT_ATOMS: atom_id res chain seq x y z
N MET A 1 -8.14 10.21 13.91
CA MET A 1 -7.77 10.64 12.55
C MET A 1 -8.56 9.81 11.57
N GLN A 2 -9.35 10.44 10.71
CA GLN A 2 -10.13 9.75 9.68
C GLN A 2 -9.24 9.59 8.45
N ILE A 3 -9.17 8.37 7.90
CA ILE A 3 -8.49 8.11 6.64
C ILE A 3 -9.22 8.86 5.52
N SER A 4 -8.48 9.50 4.60
CA SER A 4 -9.11 10.11 3.43
C SER A 4 -9.74 9.04 2.54
N THR A 5 -10.74 9.43 1.75
CA THR A 5 -11.39 8.51 0.80
C THR A 5 -10.38 7.87 -0.13
N ARG A 6 -9.42 8.66 -0.64
CA ARG A 6 -8.35 8.18 -1.52
C ARG A 6 -7.48 7.12 -0.84
N ALA A 7 -7.05 7.36 0.40
CA ALA A 7 -6.26 6.39 1.15
C ALA A 7 -7.08 5.13 1.50
N SER A 8 -8.37 5.26 1.79
CA SER A 8 -9.26 4.12 2.03
C SER A 8 -9.45 3.25 0.78
N ASP A 9 -9.65 3.88 -0.39
CA ASP A 9 -9.82 3.19 -1.66
C ASP A 9 -8.54 2.46 -2.08
N LEU A 10 -7.39 3.15 -1.94
CA LEU A 10 -6.08 2.54 -2.19
C LEU A 10 -5.83 1.34 -1.27
N ARG A 11 -6.12 1.47 0.02
CA ARG A 11 -6.00 0.36 0.98
C ARG A 11 -6.85 -0.83 0.54
N THR A 12 -8.11 -0.59 0.23
CA THR A 12 -9.04 -1.65 -0.21
C THR A 12 -8.55 -2.35 -1.48
N ALA A 13 -8.01 -1.59 -2.44
CA ALA A 13 -7.46 -2.15 -3.67
C ALA A 13 -6.20 -3.01 -3.40
N ILE A 14 -5.30 -2.55 -2.53
CA ILE A 14 -4.10 -3.29 -2.13
C ILE A 14 -4.47 -4.58 -1.39
N GLU A 15 -5.39 -4.52 -0.43
CA GLU A 15 -5.83 -5.70 0.34
C GLU A 15 -6.50 -6.73 -0.58
N ARG A 16 -7.35 -6.28 -1.52
CA ARG A 16 -7.98 -7.17 -2.51
C ARG A 16 -6.96 -7.83 -3.44
N ALA A 17 -5.98 -7.07 -3.93
CA ALA A 17 -4.98 -7.59 -4.86
C ALA A 17 -3.98 -8.53 -4.16
N SER A 18 -3.55 -8.19 -2.96
CA SER A 18 -2.54 -8.98 -2.24
C SER A 18 -3.14 -10.16 -1.46
N GLY A 19 -4.43 -10.10 -1.11
CA GLY A 19 -5.05 -11.03 -0.16
C GLY A 19 -4.55 -10.84 1.28
N ALA A 20 -3.71 -9.84 1.53
CA ALA A 20 -3.16 -9.53 2.84
C ALA A 20 -3.86 -8.31 3.44
N GLN A 21 -4.07 -8.32 4.75
CA GLN A 21 -4.50 -7.12 5.47
C GLN A 21 -3.34 -6.12 5.52
N ALA A 22 -3.62 -4.84 5.21
CA ALA A 22 -2.59 -3.82 5.18
C ALA A 22 -2.36 -3.18 6.56
N ASP A 23 -1.10 -2.88 6.88
CA ASP A 23 -0.73 -1.97 7.96
C ASP A 23 -0.92 -0.53 7.48
N VAL A 24 -1.65 0.28 8.25
CA VAL A 24 -1.92 1.68 7.93
C VAL A 24 -1.33 2.57 9.01
N ARG A 25 -0.46 3.49 8.61
CA ARG A 25 0.17 4.47 9.50
C ARG A 25 -0.14 5.88 9.04
N PHE A 26 -0.59 6.69 9.96
CA PHE A 26 -0.81 8.11 9.75
C PHE A 26 0.41 8.90 10.21
N ALA A 27 0.82 9.85 9.38
CA ALA A 27 1.79 10.87 9.72
C ALA A 27 1.20 12.25 9.40
N VAL A 28 1.85 13.31 9.87
CA VAL A 28 1.43 14.67 9.54
C VAL A 28 1.51 14.84 8.02
N GLY A 29 0.37 15.13 7.38
CA GLY A 29 0.26 15.34 5.94
C GLY A 29 0.35 14.08 5.09
N SER A 30 0.31 12.87 5.64
CA SER A 30 0.34 11.65 4.82
C SER A 30 -0.26 10.40 5.49
N THR A 31 -0.74 9.49 4.65
CA THR A 31 -1.14 8.14 5.04
C THR A 31 -0.29 7.11 4.30
N ARG A 32 0.36 6.21 5.04
CA ARG A 32 1.17 5.12 4.51
C ARG A 32 0.46 3.78 4.69
N ILE A 33 0.39 3.00 3.62
CA ILE A 33 -0.21 1.67 3.56
C ILE A 33 0.90 0.68 3.22
N SER A 34 1.05 -0.39 3.99
CA SER A 34 2.11 -1.38 3.80
C SER A 34 1.59 -2.81 3.87
N ILE A 35 2.13 -3.69 3.04
CA ILE A 35 1.85 -5.14 3.05
C ILE A 35 3.15 -5.93 2.92
N PRO A 36 3.21 -7.18 3.41
CA PRO A 36 4.23 -8.12 2.96
C PRO A 36 4.21 -8.26 1.44
N SER A 37 5.36 -8.42 0.82
CA SER A 37 5.43 -8.75 -0.60
C SER A 37 4.70 -10.07 -0.85
N PRO A 38 3.79 -10.14 -1.84
CA PRO A 38 3.27 -11.42 -2.32
C PRO A 38 4.41 -12.31 -2.84
N PRO A 39 4.18 -13.63 -2.94
CA PRO A 39 5.08 -14.55 -3.65
C PRO A 39 5.34 -14.09 -5.09
N ASP A 40 6.51 -14.41 -5.64
CA ASP A 40 6.92 -13.99 -6.98
C ASP A 40 5.97 -14.49 -8.10
N ASP A 41 5.31 -15.64 -7.88
CA ASP A 41 4.37 -16.28 -8.80
C ASP A 41 2.91 -15.86 -8.57
N ALA A 42 2.65 -14.89 -7.69
CA ALA A 42 1.30 -14.42 -7.40
C ALA A 42 0.62 -13.86 -8.68
N PRO A 43 -0.53 -14.42 -9.11
CA PRO A 43 -1.20 -13.97 -10.35
C PRO A 43 -1.75 -12.54 -10.25
N THR A 44 -1.82 -12.00 -9.04
CA THR A 44 -2.40 -10.69 -8.73
C THR A 44 -1.39 -9.54 -8.78
N TRP A 45 -0.12 -9.80 -9.12
CA TRP A 45 0.92 -8.77 -9.23
C TRP A 45 0.52 -7.61 -10.13
N SER A 46 -0.11 -7.89 -11.28
CA SER A 46 -0.60 -6.87 -12.20
C SER A 46 -1.64 -5.94 -11.56
N GLU A 47 -2.56 -6.50 -10.76
CA GLU A 47 -3.59 -5.72 -10.06
C GLU A 47 -3.00 -4.93 -8.89
N LEU A 48 -2.07 -5.53 -8.15
CA LEU A 48 -1.36 -4.83 -7.10
C LEU A 48 -0.59 -3.63 -7.66
N LEU A 49 0.13 -3.81 -8.77
CA LEU A 49 0.87 -2.72 -9.40
C LEU A 49 -0.05 -1.60 -9.91
N LYS A 50 -1.24 -1.93 -10.44
CA LYS A 50 -2.26 -0.93 -10.81
C LYS A 50 -2.70 -0.11 -9.59
N ALA A 51 -2.95 -0.76 -8.46
CA ALA A 51 -3.32 -0.09 -7.23
C ALA A 51 -2.18 0.81 -6.72
N LEU A 52 -0.94 0.31 -6.64
CA LEU A 52 0.21 1.09 -6.18
C LEU A 52 0.43 2.36 -6.99
N ARG A 53 0.18 2.32 -8.31
CA ARG A 53 0.33 3.46 -9.22
C ARG A 53 -0.68 4.59 -9.00
N THR A 54 -1.74 4.41 -8.19
CA THR A 54 -2.67 5.50 -7.83
C THR A 54 -2.19 6.29 -6.62
N ALA A 55 -1.15 5.81 -5.93
CA ALA A 55 -0.51 6.51 -4.82
C ALA A 55 0.41 7.63 -5.30
N ASP A 56 0.69 8.61 -4.44
CA ASP A 56 1.65 9.68 -4.74
C ASP A 56 3.08 9.16 -4.75
N ARG A 57 3.38 8.20 -3.85
CA ARG A 57 4.65 7.49 -3.80
C ARG A 57 4.39 6.03 -3.47
N TRP A 58 5.21 5.14 -4.00
CA TRP A 58 5.17 3.73 -3.67
C TRP A 58 6.54 3.10 -3.90
N GLY A 59 6.76 1.92 -3.31
CA GLY A 59 7.99 1.18 -3.49
C GLY A 59 8.03 -0.06 -2.62
N SER A 60 9.22 -0.62 -2.48
CA SER A 60 9.49 -1.72 -1.57
C SER A 60 10.69 -1.41 -0.69
N VAL A 61 10.76 -2.06 0.47
CA VAL A 61 11.93 -2.05 1.35
C VAL A 61 12.15 -3.48 1.84
N THR A 62 13.39 -3.91 1.88
CA THR A 62 13.76 -5.18 2.50
C THR A 62 14.42 -4.88 3.84
N ALA A 63 13.86 -5.42 4.92
CA ALA A 63 14.43 -5.34 6.26
C ALA A 63 14.24 -6.69 6.96
N ASP A 64 15.28 -7.18 7.64
CA ASP A 64 15.27 -8.45 8.36
C ASP A 64 14.79 -9.65 7.53
N GLY A 65 15.22 -9.71 6.26
CA GLY A 65 14.84 -10.79 5.34
C GLY A 65 13.39 -10.76 4.86
N ARG A 66 12.63 -9.70 5.16
CA ARG A 66 11.25 -9.52 4.71
C ARG A 66 11.14 -8.31 3.79
N THR A 67 10.57 -8.53 2.61
CA THR A 67 10.22 -7.45 1.69
C THR A 67 8.84 -6.94 2.02
N VAL A 68 8.75 -5.63 2.27
CA VAL A 68 7.49 -4.91 2.49
C VAL A 68 7.27 -4.00 1.29
N ILE A 69 6.08 -4.07 0.71
CA ILE A 69 5.61 -3.13 -0.30
C ILE A 69 4.85 -2.03 0.43
N TRP A 70 5.06 -0.78 0.01
CA TRP A 70 4.40 0.36 0.61
C TRP A 70 3.89 1.33 -0.45
N ALA A 71 2.82 2.04 -0.09
CA ALA A 71 2.25 3.14 -0.84
C ALA A 71 1.90 4.29 0.11
N GLN A 72 2.05 5.53 -0.35
CA GLN A 72 1.80 6.74 0.42
C GLN A 72 0.88 7.67 -0.36
N ILE A 73 -0.16 8.14 0.34
CA ILE A 73 -0.99 9.27 -0.05
C ILE A 73 -0.51 10.48 0.74
N GLU A 74 -0.21 11.58 0.05
CA GLU A 74 -0.05 12.88 0.68
C GLU A 74 -1.47 13.42 0.94
N GLU A 75 -1.73 13.78 2.19
CA GLU A 75 -3.00 14.37 2.60
C GLU A 75 -2.87 15.89 2.47
N GLU A 76 -3.73 16.50 1.66
CA GLU A 76 -3.81 17.96 1.59
C GLU A 76 -4.25 18.50 2.97
N SER A 77 -3.56 19.56 3.41
CA SER A 77 -3.76 20.18 4.73
C SER A 77 -5.02 21.04 4.79
#